data_AF-A0A381UDJ6-F1
#
_entry.id   AF-A0A381UDJ6-F1
#
_cell.length_a   1.000
_cell.length_b   1.000
_cell.length_c   1.000
_cell.angle_alpha   90.00
_cell.angle_beta   90.00
_cell.angle_gamma   90.00
#
_symmetry.space_group_name_H-M   'P 1'
#
loop_
_entity.id
_entity.type
_entity.pdbx_description
1 polymer ?
#
loop_
_entity_poly.entity_id
_entity_poly.type
_entity_poly.pdbx_seq_one_letter_code
_entity_poly.pdbx_strand_id
1 'polypeptide(L)' 'MSLRILRLLTAGESHGPMLVSILEGLPAGVPIEITKIDAD' A
#
# COMPACT_ATOMS: atom_id res chain seq x y z
N MET A 1 -20.81 3.84 12.67
CA MET A 1 -19.43 4.36 12.79
C MET A 1 -18.49 3.20 12.50
N SER A 2 -17.84 3.18 11.34
CA SER A 2 -16.97 2.06 10.96
C SER A 2 -15.57 2.31 11.51
N LEU A 3 -15.17 1.55 12.52
CA LEU A 3 -13.80 1.54 13.05
C LEU A 3 -12.94 0.67 12.11
N ARG A 4 -12.43 1.25 11.02
CA ARG A 4 -11.41 0.60 10.19
C ARG A 4 -10.06 1.22 10.47
N ILE A 5 -9.16 0.41 11.00
CA ILE A 5 -7.80 0.78 11.41
C ILE A 5 -6.91 0.93 10.17
N LEU A 6 -7.14 0.14 9.12
CA LEU A 6 -6.35 0.18 7.89
C LEU A 6 -7.18 0.59 6.68
N ARG A 7 -6.59 1.42 5.81
CA ARG A 7 -7.17 1.81 4.52
C ARG A 7 -6.14 1.64 3.42
N LEU A 8 -6.51 0.92 2.35
CA LEU A 8 -5.72 0.77 1.15
C LEU A 8 -6.43 1.49 -0.01
N LEU A 9 -5.68 2.35 -0.71
CA LEU A 9 -6.09 2.97 -1.96
C LEU A 9 -5.13 2.53 -3.05
N THR A 10 -5.65 2.26 -4.24
CA THR A 10 -4.86 1.89 -5.41
C THR A 10 -5.26 2.75 -6.60
N ALA A 11 -4.33 2.96 -7.53
CA ALA A 11 -4.58 3.60 -8.81
C ALA A 11 -3.60 3.10 -9.88
N GLY A 12 -3.88 3.41 -11.13
CA GLY A 12 -3.11 2.98 -12.29
C GLY A 12 -3.92 2.08 -13.22
N GLU A 13 -3.50 2.06 -14.49
CA GLU A 13 -4.11 1.26 -15.55
C GLU A 13 -3.19 0.09 -15.91
N SER A 14 -3.76 -1.03 -16.36
CA SER A 14 -2.97 -2.22 -16.74
C SER A 14 -1.94 -1.96 -17.84
N HIS A 15 -2.21 -1.00 -18.73
CA HIS A 15 -1.30 -0.55 -19.80
C HIS A 15 -0.87 0.92 -19.61
N GLY A 16 -1.08 1.45 -18.40
CA GLY A 16 -0.64 2.79 -18.04
C GLY A 16 0.86 2.83 -17.73
N PRO A 17 1.38 4.02 -17.41
CA PRO A 17 2.80 4.18 -17.12
C PRO A 17 3.25 3.52 -15.81
N MET A 18 2.34 3.37 -14.83
CA MET A 18 2.65 2.84 -13.49
C MET A 18 1.39 2.46 -12.72
N LEU A 19 1.53 1.55 -11.75
CA LEU A 19 0.57 1.26 -10.69
C LEU A 19 1.03 1.91 -9.37
N VAL A 20 0.09 2.42 -8.58
CA VAL A 20 0.39 3.07 -7.29
C VAL A 20 -0.58 2.58 -6.20
N SER A 21 -0.06 2.46 -4.97
CA SER A 21 -0.83 2.10 -3.79
C SER A 21 -0.48 3.00 -2.61
N ILE A 22 -1.48 3.33 -1.78
CA ILE A 22 -1.34 4.07 -0.52
C ILE A 22 -1.99 3.24 0.59
N LEU A 23 -1.20 2.84 1.58
CA LEU A 23 -1.66 2.14 2.77
C LEU A 23 -1.57 3.06 3.99
N GLU A 24 -2.70 3.28 4.64
CA GLU A 24 -2.82 4.15 5.81
C GLU A 24 -3.22 3.37 7.06
N GLY A 25 -2.86 3.92 8.22
CA GLY A 25 -3.24 3.40 9.54
C GLY A 25 -2.29 2.34 10.09
N LEU A 26 -1.12 2.15 9.47
CA LEU A 26 -0.05 1.33 10.02
C LEU A 26 0.47 1.94 11.33
N PRO A 27 0.77 1.11 12.35
CA PRO A 27 1.50 1.56 13.53
C PRO A 27 2.87 2.14 13.17
N ALA A 28 3.34 3.07 13.98
CA ALA A 28 4.70 3.58 13.85
C ALA A 28 5.73 2.46 14.10
N GLY A 29 6.88 2.54 13.42
CA GLY A 29 7.98 1.60 13.59
C GLY A 29 7.85 0.28 12.84
N VAL A 30 6.83 0.12 11.99
CA VAL A 30 6.76 -1.01 11.05
C VAL A 30 7.93 -0.91 10.06
N PRO A 31 8.86 -1.89 10.03
CA PRO A 31 9.97 -1.87 9.09
C PRO A 31 9.47 -2.13 7.66
N ILE A 32 9.92 -1.31 6.71
CA ILE A 32 9.58 -1.43 5.29
C ILE A 32 10.87 -1.70 4.51
N GLU A 33 10.87 -2.77 3.73
CA GLU A 33 11.98 -3.20 2.90
C GLU A 33 11.47 -3.43 1.48
N ILE A 34 12.12 -2.81 0.49
CA ILE A 34 11.73 -2.93 -0.93
C ILE A 34 11.79 -4.37 -1.40
N THR A 35 12.78 -5.14 -0.94
CA THR A 35 12.94 -6.56 -1.26
C THR A 35 11.75 -7.42 -0.84
N LYS A 36 10.97 -7.00 0.17
CA LYS A 36 9.74 -7.70 0.59
C LYS A 36 8.53 -7.29 -0.24
N ILE A 37 8.59 -6.16 -0.92
CA ILE A 37 7.55 -5.70 -1.84
C ILE A 37 7.73 -6.39 -3.19
N ASP A 38 8.97 -6.49 -3.67
CA ASP A 38 9.33 -7.09 -4.96
C ASP A 38 9.56 -8.62 -4.88
N ALA A 39 9.10 -9.25 -3.80
CA ALA A 39 9.40 -10.66 -3.53
C ALA A 39 8.64 -11.64 -4.45
N ASP A 40 7.51 -11.20 -5.03
CA ASP A 40 6.64 -11.94 -5.95
C ASP A 40 6.66 -11.29 -7.34
#